data_AF-S9S7D7-F1
#
_entry.id   AF-S9S7D7-F1
#
_cell.length_a   1.000
_cell.length_b   1.000
_cell.length_c   1.000
_cell.angle_alpha   90.00
_cell.angle_beta   90.00
_cell.angle_gamma   90.00
#
_symmetry.space_group_name_H-M   'P 1'
#
loop_
_entity.id
_entity.type
_entity.pdbx_description
1 polymer ?
#
loop_
_entity_poly.entity_id
_entity_poly.type
_entity_poly.pdbx_seq_one_letter_code
_entity_poly.pdbx_strand_id
1 'polypeptide(L)'
;MTTLKEFEKALREQGMRQALRILERLREQDRKARSPAAAPRRVAAVRMTPELAREVLRLHRRTRMTQQEIAFALGVNQGRVNEVIKHGKWLSGEAESPPARREGRARARGKASGPRREPPSPLQLSLF
;
A
#
# COMPACT_ATOMS: atom_id res chain seq x y z
N MET A 1 -3.49 -25.30 1.80
CA MET A 1 -3.80 -24.31 0.74
C MET A 1 -2.73 -24.48 -0.32
N THR A 2 -3.04 -25.14 -1.44
CA THR A 2 -2.07 -25.33 -2.51
C THR A 2 -1.88 -24.03 -3.27
N THR A 3 -0.63 -23.59 -3.37
CA THR A 3 -0.27 -22.37 -4.09
C THR A 3 -0.19 -22.65 -5.59
N LEU A 4 -0.39 -21.63 -6.43
CA LEU A 4 -0.25 -21.75 -7.89
C LEU A 4 1.11 -22.32 -8.31
N LYS A 5 2.16 -22.05 -7.52
CA LYS A 5 3.51 -22.58 -7.73
C LYS A 5 3.61 -24.09 -7.50
N GLU A 6 2.90 -24.61 -6.50
CA GLU A 6 2.86 -26.05 -6.22
C GLU A 6 2.11 -26.80 -7.31
N PHE A 7 1.04 -26.21 -7.86
CA PHE A 7 0.35 -26.75 -9.03
C PHE A 7 1.24 -26.77 -10.27
N GLU A 8 1.96 -25.68 -10.55
CA GLU A 8 2.93 -25.62 -11.66
C GLU A 8 4.05 -26.67 -11.50
N LYS A 9 4.54 -26.86 -10.27
CA LYS A 9 5.55 -27.88 -9.95
C LYS A 9 5.03 -29.30 -10.24
N ALA A 10 3.83 -29.63 -9.80
CA ALA A 10 3.20 -30.92 -10.07
C ALA A 10 3.01 -31.18 -11.58
N LEU A 11 2.61 -30.16 -12.35
CA LEU A 11 2.47 -30.27 -13.80
C LEU A 11 3.81 -30.50 -14.51
N ARG A 12 4.91 -29.91 -14.01
CA ARG A 12 6.26 -30.14 -14.53
C ARG A 12 6.74 -31.56 -14.21
N GLU A 13 6.53 -32.03 -12.98
CA GLU A 13 6.90 -33.38 -12.55
C GLU A 13 6.18 -34.46 -13.36
N GLN A 14 4.91 -34.23 -13.71
CA GLN A 14 4.12 -35.13 -14.55
C GLN A 14 4.37 -34.96 -16.06
N GLY A 15 5.25 -34.04 -16.48
CA GLY A 15 5.57 -33.82 -17.89
C GLY A 15 4.42 -33.26 -18.72
N MET A 16 3.42 -32.63 -18.09
CA MET A 16 2.21 -32.13 -18.76
C MET A 16 2.45 -30.81 -19.52
N ARG A 17 3.24 -30.89 -20.60
CA ARG A 17 3.66 -29.74 -21.43
C ARG A 17 2.48 -28.91 -21.97
N GLN A 18 1.35 -29.55 -22.29
CA GLN A 18 0.16 -28.85 -22.77
C GLN A 18 -0.48 -27.97 -21.68
N ALA A 19 -0.56 -28.48 -20.45
CA ALA A 19 -1.11 -27.75 -19.31
C ALA A 19 -0.23 -26.54 -18.94
N LEU A 20 1.09 -26.70 -19.00
CA LEU A 20 2.05 -25.61 -18.77
C LEU A 20 1.89 -24.48 -19.80
N ARG A 21 1.72 -24.81 -21.09
CA ARG A 21 1.46 -23.81 -22.14
C ARG A 21 0.17 -23.02 -21.91
N ILE A 22 -0.88 -23.70 -21.43
CA ILE A 22 -2.15 -23.04 -21.07
C ILE A 22 -1.94 -22.09 -19.88
N LEU A 23 -1.21 -22.54 -18.86
CA LEU A 23 -0.87 -21.73 -17.68
C LEU A 23 -0.13 -20.45 -18.08
N GLU A 24 0.85 -20.55 -18.98
CA GLU A 24 1.60 -19.40 -19.50
C GLU A 24 0.70 -18.39 -20.24
N ARG A 25 -0.19 -18.88 -21.12
CA ARG A 25 -1.16 -18.04 -21.84
C ARG A 25 -2.09 -17.30 -20.87
N LEU A 26 -2.62 -17.98 -19.87
CA LEU A 26 -3.48 -17.37 -18.84
C LEU A 26 -2.73 -16.29 -18.05
N ARG A 27 -1.46 -16.55 -17.73
CA ARG A 27 -0.61 -15.60 -17.00
C ARG A 27 -0.26 -14.37 -17.84
N GLU A 28 -0.17 -14.51 -19.15
CA GLU A 28 0.00 -13.39 -20.08
C GLU A 28 -1.28 -12.55 -20.18
N GLN A 29 -2.44 -13.20 -20.25
CA GLN A 29 -3.75 -12.52 -20.25
C GLN A 29 -3.99 -11.77 -18.94
N ASP A 30 -3.70 -12.39 -17.80
CA ASP A 30 -3.80 -11.75 -16.48
C ASP A 30 -2.84 -10.55 -16.36
N ARG A 31 -1.62 -10.65 -16.89
CA ARG A 31 -0.69 -9.49 -16.99
C ARG A 31 -1.24 -8.37 -17.86
N LYS A 32 -1.88 -8.69 -19.00
CA LYS A 32 -2.50 -7.69 -19.90
C LYS A 32 -3.74 -7.05 -19.27
N ALA A 33 -4.54 -7.83 -18.53
CA ALA A 33 -5.71 -7.37 -17.81
C ALA A 33 -5.34 -6.45 -16.63
N ARG A 34 -4.17 -6.68 -16.01
CA ARG A 34 -3.54 -5.75 -15.06
C ARG A 34 -2.92 -4.56 -15.80
N SER A 35 -3.75 -3.76 -16.46
CA SER A 35 -3.32 -2.46 -16.95
C SER A 35 -2.94 -1.56 -15.76
N PRO A 36 -1.83 -0.80 -15.82
CA PRO A 36 -1.51 0.22 -14.81
C PRO A 36 -2.58 1.35 -14.75
N ALA A 37 -3.46 1.44 -15.75
CA ALA A 37 -4.65 2.27 -15.73
C ALA A 37 -5.72 1.82 -14.71
N ALA A 38 -5.62 0.60 -14.16
CA ALA A 38 -6.44 0.07 -13.07
C ALA A 38 -5.86 0.37 -11.69
N ALA A 39 -4.75 1.12 -11.60
CA ALA A 39 -4.41 1.77 -10.34
C ALA A 39 -5.54 2.79 -10.06
N PRO A 40 -6.27 2.70 -8.92
CA PRO A 40 -7.24 3.71 -8.58
C PRO A 40 -6.50 5.05 -8.63
N ARG A 41 -6.96 5.96 -9.51
CA ARG A 41 -6.47 7.34 -9.53
C ARG A 41 -6.49 7.78 -8.09
N ARG A 42 -5.33 8.16 -7.53
CA ARG A 42 -5.26 8.72 -6.19
C ARG A 42 -6.13 9.96 -6.22
N VAL A 43 -7.38 9.83 -5.77
CA VAL A 43 -8.27 10.97 -5.59
C VAL A 43 -7.51 11.90 -4.68
N ALA A 44 -7.20 13.10 -5.16
CA ALA A 44 -6.48 14.09 -4.39
C ALA A 44 -7.27 14.30 -3.09
N ALA A 45 -6.71 13.83 -1.97
CA ALA A 45 -7.43 13.80 -0.72
C ALA A 45 -7.78 15.24 -0.33
N VAL A 46 -9.07 15.53 -0.20
CA VAL A 46 -9.57 16.82 0.28
C VAL A 46 -8.83 17.15 1.58
N ARG A 47 -8.32 18.39 1.68
CA ARG A 47 -7.64 18.84 2.90
C ARG A 47 -8.65 18.84 4.05
N MET A 48 -8.22 18.35 5.22
CA MET A 48 -9.08 18.33 6.39
C MET A 48 -9.21 19.76 6.93
N THR A 49 -10.44 20.27 7.00
CA THR A 49 -10.77 21.57 7.60
C THR A 49 -11.55 21.36 8.91
N PRO A 50 -11.67 22.39 9.78
CA PRO A 50 -12.47 22.28 10.99
C PRO A 50 -13.94 21.95 10.74
N GLU A 51 -14.51 22.46 9.67
CA GLU A 51 -15.88 22.18 9.24
C GLU A 51 -16.03 20.70 8.86
N LEU A 52 -15.05 20.17 8.11
CA LEU A 52 -15.03 18.77 7.69
C LEU A 52 -14.81 17.82 8.87
N ALA A 53 -14.00 18.21 9.85
CA ALA A 53 -13.80 17.45 11.09
C ALA A 53 -15.09 17.40 11.95
N ARG A 54 -15.83 18.51 12.04
CA ARG A 54 -17.16 18.53 12.70
C ARG A 54 -18.14 17.60 11.98
N GLU A 55 -18.11 17.60 10.66
CA GLU A 55 -18.97 16.75 9.84
C GLU A 55 -18.62 15.26 9.99
N VAL A 56 -17.33 14.91 10.07
CA VAL A 56 -16.88 13.55 10.42
C VAL A 56 -17.46 13.11 11.76
N LEU A 57 -17.39 13.94 12.80
CA LEU A 57 -17.94 13.61 14.12
C LEU A 57 -19.47 13.49 14.08
N ARG A 58 -20.15 14.34 13.29
CA ARG A 58 -21.59 14.28 13.11
C ARG A 58 -22.00 12.95 12.47
N LEU A 59 -21.34 12.55 11.38
CA LEU A 59 -21.60 11.27 10.70
C LEU A 59 -21.29 10.09 11.61
N HIS A 60 -20.14 10.10 12.29
CA HIS A 60 -19.75 9.00 13.18
C HIS A 60 -20.72 8.80 14.36
N ARG A 61 -21.27 9.89 14.93
CA ARG A 61 -22.23 9.80 16.04
C ARG A 61 -23.65 9.47 15.61
N ARG A 62 -24.10 9.97 14.45
CA ARG A 62 -25.50 9.88 14.01
C ARG A 62 -25.78 8.71 13.09
N THR A 63 -24.74 8.06 12.56
CA THR A 63 -24.87 6.94 11.63
C THR A 63 -24.06 5.75 12.14
N ARG A 64 -24.33 4.56 11.59
CA ARG A 64 -23.50 3.37 11.82
C ARG A 64 -22.40 3.20 10.78
N MET A 65 -22.04 4.29 10.09
CA MET A 65 -21.02 4.25 9.06
C MET A 65 -19.65 3.95 9.68
N THR A 66 -18.91 3.07 9.02
CA THR A 66 -17.50 2.81 9.27
C THR A 66 -16.65 4.03 8.88
N GLN A 67 -15.43 4.09 9.42
CA GLN A 67 -14.49 5.18 9.08
C GLN A 67 -14.16 5.22 7.57
N GLN A 68 -14.14 4.06 6.90
CA GLN A 68 -13.91 3.97 5.46
C GLN A 68 -15.10 4.54 4.68
N GLU A 69 -16.33 4.25 5.09
CA GLU A 69 -17.53 4.80 4.46
C GLU A 69 -17.61 6.32 4.64
N ILE A 70 -17.28 6.82 5.84
CA ILE A 70 -17.19 8.27 6.09
C ILE A 70 -16.09 8.90 5.22
N ALA A 71 -14.92 8.26 5.13
CA ALA A 71 -13.82 8.74 4.31
C ALA A 71 -14.19 8.80 2.82
N PHE A 72 -14.90 7.78 2.33
CA PHE A 72 -15.38 7.72 0.96
C PHE A 72 -16.43 8.79 0.68
N ALA A 73 -17.43 8.94 1.56
CA ALA A 73 -18.49 9.92 1.41
C ALA A 73 -17.97 11.37 1.41
N LEU A 74 -16.93 11.66 2.20
CA LEU A 74 -16.34 12.99 2.33
C LEU A 74 -15.12 13.23 1.42
N GLY A 75 -14.68 12.23 0.64
CA GLY A 75 -13.50 12.35 -0.23
C GLY A 75 -12.18 12.58 0.52
N VAL A 76 -12.06 12.09 1.76
CA VAL A 76 -10.88 12.27 2.62
C VAL A 76 -10.14 10.96 2.85
N ASN A 77 -8.92 11.05 3.37
CA ASN A 77 -8.16 9.87 3.77
C ASN A 77 -8.71 9.28 5.09
N GLN A 78 -8.90 7.95 5.13
CA GLN A 78 -9.43 7.24 6.30
C GLN A 78 -8.57 7.45 7.57
N GLY A 79 -7.25 7.56 7.45
CA GLY A 79 -6.37 7.88 8.57
C GLY A 79 -6.70 9.23 9.20
N ARG A 80 -7.06 10.24 8.39
CA ARG A 80 -7.51 11.55 8.91
C ARG A 80 -8.84 11.44 9.65
N VAL A 81 -9.77 10.62 9.17
CA VAL A 81 -11.05 10.34 9.85
C VAL A 81 -10.80 9.72 11.22
N ASN A 82 -9.90 8.74 11.30
CA ASN A 82 -9.53 8.12 12.57
C ASN A 82 -8.94 9.12 13.57
N GLU A 83 -8.03 9.99 13.11
CA GLU A 83 -7.43 11.04 13.94
C GLU A 83 -8.45 12.06 14.47
N VAL A 84 -9.46 12.42 13.67
CA VAL A 84 -10.57 13.27 14.13
C VAL A 84 -11.39 12.55 15.21
N ILE A 85 -11.73 11.28 15.00
CA ILE A 85 -12.55 10.51 15.95
C ILE A 85 -11.82 10.25 17.27
N LYS A 86 -10.54 9.86 17.21
CA LYS A 86 -9.76 9.49 18.40
C LYS A 86 -9.21 10.69 19.17
N HIS A 87 -8.81 11.75 18.47
CA HIS A 87 -8.03 12.84 19.06
C HIS A 87 -8.64 14.22 18.84
N GLY A 88 -9.77 14.34 18.14
CA GLY A 88 -10.42 15.63 17.89
C GLY A 88 -9.55 16.59 17.07
N LYS A 89 -8.60 16.08 16.29
CA LYS A 89 -7.70 16.91 15.47
C LYS A 89 -8.51 17.74 14.46
N TRP A 90 -7.95 18.89 14.09
CA TRP A 90 -8.55 19.86 13.16
C TRP A 90 -9.82 20.58 13.65
N LEU A 91 -10.37 20.31 14.85
CA LEU A 91 -11.59 20.96 15.35
C LEU A 91 -11.41 22.42 15.79
N SER A 92 -10.25 22.73 16.38
CA SER A 92 -9.81 24.08 16.69
C SER A 92 -9.10 24.60 15.45
N GLY A 93 -9.40 25.82 15.01
CA GLY A 93 -8.80 26.47 13.83
C GLY A 93 -7.28 26.68 13.88
N GLU A 94 -6.58 26.03 14.81
CA GLU A 94 -5.13 25.88 14.80
C GLU A 94 -4.75 24.89 13.71
N ALA A 95 -4.70 25.41 12.49
CA ALA A 95 -4.08 24.77 11.35
C ALA A 95 -2.55 24.71 11.53
N GLU A 96 -2.06 24.14 12.64
CA GLU A 96 -0.70 23.61 12.66
C GLU A 96 -0.73 22.27 11.90
N SER A 97 -0.78 22.40 10.57
CA SER A 97 -0.47 21.29 9.69
C SER A 97 0.97 20.85 9.99
N PRO A 98 1.23 19.59 10.38
CA PRO A 98 2.59 19.06 10.40
C PRO A 98 3.20 19.29 9.00
N PRO A 99 4.43 19.81 8.90
CA PRO A 99 4.98 20.25 7.62
C PRO A 99 4.93 19.09 6.64
N ALA A 100 4.36 19.37 5.47
CA ALA A 100 4.33 18.46 4.34
C ALA A 100 5.76 17.99 4.02
N ARG A 101 6.15 16.83 4.54
CA ARG A 101 7.38 16.20 4.09
C ARG A 101 7.14 15.70 2.67
N ARG A 102 7.87 16.35 1.76
CA ARG A 102 8.31 15.92 0.43
C ARG A 102 7.45 16.37 -0.75
N GLU A 103 7.58 17.64 -1.08
CA GLU A 103 7.91 17.99 -2.47
C GLU A 103 9.28 18.67 -2.48
N GLY A 104 10.11 18.30 -3.47
CA GLY A 104 11.41 18.96 -3.71
C GLY A 104 12.64 18.17 -3.29
N ARG A 105 12.97 17.08 -3.99
CA ARG A 105 14.37 16.75 -4.35
C ARG A 105 14.41 15.68 -5.44
N ALA A 106 14.00 16.07 -6.65
CA ALA A 106 14.54 15.48 -7.86
C ALA A 106 15.55 16.47 -8.44
N ARG A 107 16.84 16.29 -8.10
CA ARG A 107 18.01 16.35 -9.00
C ARG A 107 19.31 16.61 -8.23
N ALA A 108 20.31 15.84 -8.65
CA ALA A 108 21.75 16.06 -8.58
C ALA A 108 22.48 15.88 -7.24
N ARG A 109 23.17 14.72 -7.15
CA ARG A 109 24.59 14.48 -6.76
C ARG A 109 24.64 13.01 -6.30
N GLY A 110 25.25 12.05 -6.99
CA GLY A 110 26.62 12.07 -7.50
C GLY A 110 27.57 11.66 -6.38
N LYS A 111 27.97 10.38 -6.36
CA LYS A 111 29.01 9.73 -5.53
C LYS A 111 28.80 9.71 -4.00
N ALA A 112 28.66 8.51 -3.43
CA ALA A 112 29.65 7.92 -2.52
C ALA A 112 29.14 6.58 -1.97
N SER A 113 29.93 5.56 -2.20
CA SER A 113 29.88 4.21 -1.66
C SER A 113 29.93 4.20 -0.13
N GLY A 114 29.08 3.38 0.50
CA GLY A 114 29.11 3.06 1.93
C GLY A 114 28.69 1.59 2.15
N PRO A 115 29.31 0.86 3.08
CA PRO A 115 29.62 -0.55 2.91
C PRO A 115 28.45 -1.49 3.17
N ARG A 116 28.38 -2.53 2.34
CA ARG A 116 27.53 -3.72 2.46
C ARG A 116 27.83 -4.40 3.81
N ARG A 117 26.82 -4.51 4.68
CA ARG A 117 26.86 -5.48 5.79
C ARG A 117 26.55 -6.86 5.20
N GLU A 118 27.56 -7.72 5.14
CA GLU A 118 27.36 -9.13 4.80
C GLU A 118 26.69 -9.87 5.97
N PRO A 119 25.78 -10.81 5.69
CA PRO A 119 25.23 -11.69 6.71
C PRO A 119 26.24 -12.79 7.09
N PRO A 120 26.31 -13.23 8.36
CA PRO A 120 27.24 -14.28 8.77
C PRO A 120 26.78 -15.65 8.25
N SER A 121 27.66 -16.34 7.52
CA SER A 121 27.51 -17.75 7.21
C SER A 121 27.92 -18.61 8.41
N PRO A 122 27.11 -19.63 8.80
CA PRO A 122 27.57 -20.70 9.67
C PRO A 122 28.38 -21.72 8.85
N LEU A 123 29.16 -22.56 9.54
CA LEU A 123 29.92 -23.75 9.09
C LEU A 123 31.45 -23.56 9.02
N GLN A 124 32.12 -24.12 10.04
CA GLN A 124 33.23 -25.10 9.99
C GLN A 124 34.03 -24.99 11.30
N LEU A 125 33.78 -25.85 12.30
CA LEU A 125 34.45 -27.14 12.51
C LEU A 125 35.99 -27.10 12.38
N SER A 126 36.64 -27.35 13.51
CA SER A 126 37.68 -28.38 13.67
C SER A 126 39.15 -28.06 13.35
N LEU A 127 39.99 -28.52 14.29
CA LEU A 127 41.46 -28.69 14.28
C LEU A 127 42.28 -27.39 14.19
N PHE A 128 43.15 -27.08 15.14
CA PHE A 128 44.22 -27.89 15.72
C PHE A 128 44.44 -27.57 17.21
#